data_AF-A0A4U0RA81-F1
#
_entry.id   AF-A0A4U0RA81-F1
#
_cell.length_a   1.000
_cell.length_b   1.000
_cell.length_c   1.000
_cell.angle_alpha   90.00
_cell.angle_beta   90.00
_cell.angle_gamma   90.00
#
_symmetry.space_group_name_H-M   'P 1'
#
loop_
_entity.id
_entity.type
_entity.pdbx_description
1 polymer ?
#
loop_
_entity_poly.entity_id
_entity_poly.type
_entity_poly.pdbx_seq_one_letter_code
_entity_poly.pdbx_strand_id
1 'polypeptide(L)'
;MRIENVRNFPVAVAAIIFALPAAAEMTPLSEILTRPPDRIEVGYPWIRCAALYTGIERYAGVNLGPDLLESSRKAAERSLIFAAMLRVQKAEERGFGELDVQKQVDHAITEMEPIMLEYVDRFRANFAAQGSFMDGDQMSMQDYSLCAEMRSVVLGE
;
A
#
# COMPACT_ATOMS: atom_id res chain seq x y z
N MET A 1 -2.89 -30.54 69.77
CA MET A 1 -3.40 -29.54 68.81
C MET A 1 -2.23 -28.63 68.44
N ARG A 2 -1.75 -28.67 67.20
CA ARG A 2 -0.76 -27.73 66.64
C ARG A 2 -1.07 -27.59 65.14
N ILE A 3 -1.30 -26.37 64.70
CA ILE A 3 -1.60 -26.01 63.30
C ILE A 3 -0.49 -25.04 62.91
N GLU A 4 0.48 -25.47 62.09
CA GLU A 4 1.52 -24.56 61.59
C GLU A 4 1.90 -24.85 60.14
N ASN A 5 1.79 -23.80 59.32
CA ASN A 5 2.59 -23.51 58.13
C ASN A 5 2.49 -24.45 56.92
N VAL A 6 1.40 -24.30 56.15
CA VAL A 6 1.43 -24.51 54.70
C VAL A 6 2.34 -23.43 54.09
N ARG A 7 3.49 -23.83 53.53
CA ARG A 7 4.44 -22.90 52.90
C ARG A 7 3.95 -22.48 51.51
N ASN A 8 4.11 -21.19 51.21
CA ASN A 8 3.79 -20.57 49.93
C ASN A 8 4.48 -21.28 48.75
N PHE A 9 3.70 -21.70 47.76
CA PHE A 9 4.22 -22.02 46.43
C PHE A 9 4.35 -20.72 45.61
N PRO A 10 5.52 -20.40 45.04
CA PRO A 10 5.62 -19.35 44.04
C PRO A 10 4.95 -19.83 42.75
N VAL A 11 3.80 -19.25 42.42
CA VAL A 11 3.18 -19.39 41.10
C VAL A 11 4.08 -18.66 40.11
N ALA A 12 4.93 -19.39 39.41
CA ALA A 12 5.74 -18.86 38.33
C ALA A 12 4.81 -18.49 37.16
N VAL A 13 4.40 -17.22 37.10
CA VAL A 13 3.68 -16.65 35.96
C VAL A 13 4.65 -16.61 34.78
N ALA A 14 4.60 -17.64 33.95
CA ALA A 14 5.30 -17.66 32.68
C ALA A 14 4.68 -16.59 31.77
N ALA A 15 5.34 -15.43 31.68
CA ALA A 15 4.99 -14.41 30.71
C ALA A 15 5.24 -14.96 29.30
N ILE A 16 4.18 -15.46 28.65
CA ILE A 16 4.20 -15.77 27.23
C ILE A 16 4.33 -14.43 26.51
N ILE A 17 5.56 -14.07 26.18
CA ILE A 17 5.84 -12.96 25.28
C ILE A 17 5.36 -13.43 23.90
N PHE A 18 4.13 -13.04 23.56
CA PHE A 18 3.65 -13.09 22.19
C PHE A 18 4.52 -12.14 21.37
N ALA A 19 5.54 -12.69 20.72
CA ALA A 19 6.21 -12.01 19.64
C ALA A 19 5.13 -11.71 18.59
N LEU A 20 4.77 -10.43 18.46
CA LEU A 20 3.93 -9.97 17.36
C LEU A 20 4.59 -10.43 16.06
N PRO A 21 3.83 -10.93 15.06
CA PRO A 21 4.40 -11.22 13.77
C PRO A 21 5.08 -9.93 13.27
N ALA A 22 6.33 -10.05 12.82
CA ALA A 22 7.00 -8.94 12.15
C ALA A 22 6.06 -8.44 11.04
N ALA A 23 5.82 -7.14 11.00
CA ALA A 23 4.95 -6.54 9.98
C ALA A 23 5.42 -7.06 8.61
N ALA A 24 4.51 -7.71 7.88
CA ALA A 24 4.87 -8.39 6.65
C ALA A 24 5.31 -7.32 5.65
N GLU A 25 6.62 -7.23 5.41
CA GLU A 25 7.16 -6.13 4.61
C GLU A 25 6.55 -6.16 3.20
N MET A 26 6.11 -4.98 2.79
CA MET A 26 5.40 -4.77 1.57
C MET A 26 6.27 -5.14 0.35
N THR A 27 5.82 -6.11 -0.46
CA THR A 27 6.60 -6.55 -1.62
C THR A 27 6.78 -5.40 -2.64
N PRO A 28 8.01 -5.14 -3.15
CA PRO A 28 8.26 -4.13 -4.18
C PRO A 28 7.41 -4.35 -5.44
N LEU A 29 6.98 -3.26 -6.09
CA LEU A 29 6.14 -3.35 -7.30
C LEU A 29 6.88 -4.06 -8.45
N SER A 30 8.20 -3.86 -8.54
CA SER A 30 9.08 -4.53 -9.50
C SER A 30 8.95 -6.06 -9.44
N GLU A 31 8.98 -6.66 -8.25
CA GLU A 31 8.79 -8.11 -8.10
C GLU A 31 7.38 -8.53 -8.52
N ILE A 32 6.36 -7.79 -8.10
CA ILE A 32 4.96 -8.09 -8.41
C ILE A 32 4.72 -8.10 -9.92
N LEU A 33 5.29 -7.13 -10.66
CA LEU A 33 5.18 -7.05 -12.12
C LEU A 33 5.87 -8.21 -12.87
N THR A 34 6.83 -8.92 -12.25
CA THR A 34 7.44 -10.12 -12.85
C THR A 34 6.63 -11.41 -12.64
N ARG A 35 5.56 -11.37 -11.83
CA ARG A 35 4.76 -12.56 -11.55
C ARG A 35 3.90 -12.96 -12.76
N PRO A 36 3.58 -14.25 -12.94
CA PRO A 36 2.61 -14.70 -13.94
C PRO A 36 1.28 -13.92 -13.84
N PRO A 37 0.65 -13.49 -14.95
CA PRO A 37 -0.56 -12.65 -14.92
C PRO A 37 -1.78 -13.27 -14.22
N ASP A 38 -1.83 -14.60 -14.07
CA ASP A 38 -2.83 -15.33 -13.30
C ASP A 38 -2.61 -15.25 -11.77
N ARG A 39 -1.42 -14.79 -11.34
CA ARG A 39 -1.02 -14.60 -9.93
C ARG A 39 -0.92 -13.14 -9.51
N ILE A 40 -1.22 -12.20 -10.42
CA ILE A 40 -1.37 -10.78 -10.12
C ILE A 40 -2.86 -10.48 -10.12
N GLU A 41 -3.33 -9.81 -9.07
CA GLU A 41 -4.72 -9.38 -9.02
C GLU A 41 -4.95 -8.23 -10.02
N VAL A 42 -6.05 -8.29 -10.77
CA VAL A 42 -6.32 -7.37 -11.88
C VAL A 42 -6.46 -5.94 -11.35
N GLY A 43 -5.62 -5.03 -11.85
CA GLY A 43 -5.59 -3.63 -11.42
C GLY A 43 -4.67 -3.35 -10.21
N TYR A 44 -4.14 -4.36 -9.51
CA TYR A 44 -3.33 -4.15 -8.31
C TYR A 44 -2.10 -3.24 -8.51
N PRO A 45 -1.30 -3.36 -9.59
CA PRO A 45 -0.19 -2.41 -9.85
C PRO A 45 -0.64 -0.94 -9.86
N TRP A 46 -1.83 -0.66 -10.40
CA TRP A 46 -2.39 0.69 -10.47
C TRP A 46 -2.92 1.16 -9.12
N ILE A 47 -3.51 0.27 -8.32
CA ILE A 47 -3.88 0.56 -6.93
C ILE A 47 -2.66 0.91 -6.09
N ARG A 48 -1.53 0.20 -6.29
CA ARG A 48 -0.25 0.51 -5.64
C ARG A 48 0.28 1.90 -6.06
N CYS A 49 0.17 2.25 -7.34
CA CYS A 49 0.53 3.60 -7.82
C CYS A 49 -0.36 4.70 -7.21
N ALA A 50 -1.68 4.47 -7.16
CA ALA A 50 -2.59 5.38 -6.49
C ALA A 50 -2.22 5.57 -5.01
N ALA A 51 -1.97 4.46 -4.30
CA ALA A 51 -1.59 4.46 -2.91
C ALA A 51 -0.28 5.23 -2.65
N LEU A 52 0.70 5.11 -3.54
CA LEU A 52 1.96 5.85 -3.47
C LEU A 52 1.74 7.36 -3.63
N TYR A 53 1.04 7.79 -4.68
CA TYR A 53 0.78 9.21 -4.93
C TYR A 53 -0.08 9.86 -3.83
N THR A 54 -1.13 9.17 -3.36
CA THR A 54 -1.94 9.62 -2.21
C THR A 54 -1.14 9.59 -0.91
N GLY A 55 -0.20 8.65 -0.75
CA GLY A 55 0.71 8.61 0.39
C GLY A 55 1.66 9.80 0.43
N ILE A 56 2.21 10.20 -0.72
CA ILE A 56 3.07 11.39 -0.87
C ILE A 56 2.27 12.65 -0.52
N GLU A 57 1.04 12.79 -1.03
CA GLU A 57 0.12 13.87 -0.63
C GLU A 57 -0.16 13.83 0.88
N ARG A 58 -0.52 12.69 1.46
CA ARG A 58 -0.91 12.59 2.87
C ARG A 58 0.26 12.85 3.82
N TYR A 59 1.49 12.54 3.40
CA TYR A 59 2.70 12.81 4.16
C TYR A 59 3.14 14.28 4.06
N ALA A 60 3.34 14.80 2.84
CA ALA A 60 3.94 16.11 2.63
C ALA A 60 2.92 17.25 2.49
N GLY A 61 1.72 16.96 1.99
CA GLY A 61 0.59 17.88 1.88
C GLY A 61 0.94 19.18 1.15
N VAL A 62 0.60 20.30 1.79
CA VAL A 62 0.86 21.65 1.26
C VAL A 62 2.35 21.97 1.06
N ASN A 63 3.27 21.19 1.65
CA ASN A 63 4.71 21.42 1.51
C ASN A 63 5.27 20.98 0.14
N LEU A 64 4.52 20.22 -0.65
CA LEU A 64 4.90 19.85 -2.03
C LEU A 64 4.84 21.06 -3.00
N GLY A 65 4.15 22.13 -2.63
CA GLY A 65 3.72 23.17 -3.57
C GLY A 65 2.50 22.74 -4.40
N PRO A 66 1.75 23.70 -4.97
CA PRO A 66 0.44 23.43 -5.55
C PRO A 66 0.50 22.52 -6.79
N ASP A 67 1.50 22.71 -7.67
CA ASP A 67 1.58 21.98 -8.94
C ASP A 67 1.90 20.50 -8.74
N LEU A 68 2.81 20.17 -7.79
CA LEU A 68 3.14 18.79 -7.46
C LEU A 68 2.00 18.09 -6.71
N LEU A 69 1.29 18.80 -5.82
CA LEU A 69 0.10 18.29 -5.12
C LEU A 69 -1.01 17.94 -6.13
N GLU A 70 -1.32 18.86 -7.04
CA GLU A 70 -2.34 18.66 -8.09
C GLU A 70 -1.96 17.55 -9.08
N SER A 71 -0.67 17.48 -9.47
CA SER A 71 -0.14 16.39 -10.31
C SER A 71 -0.27 15.03 -9.62
N SER A 72 0.04 14.95 -8.32
CA SER A 72 -0.07 13.72 -7.53
C SER A 72 -1.52 13.25 -7.40
N ARG A 73 -2.46 14.16 -7.15
CA ARG A 73 -3.91 13.87 -7.12
C ARG A 73 -4.41 13.27 -8.44
N LYS A 74 -4.10 13.93 -9.56
CA LYS A 74 -4.46 13.46 -10.91
C LYS A 74 -3.82 12.11 -11.22
N ALA A 75 -2.58 11.87 -10.81
CA ALA A 75 -1.91 10.59 -10.99
C ALA A 75 -2.58 9.47 -10.17
N ALA A 76 -3.00 9.76 -8.93
CA ALA A 76 -3.74 8.80 -8.10
C ALA A 76 -5.13 8.48 -8.68
N GLU A 77 -5.92 9.51 -9.00
CA GLU A 77 -7.26 9.37 -9.58
C GLU A 77 -7.24 8.56 -10.88
N ARG A 78 -6.36 8.93 -11.83
CA ARG A 78 -6.19 8.20 -13.10
C ARG A 78 -5.81 6.72 -12.85
N SER A 79 -4.94 6.45 -11.89
CA SER A 79 -4.53 5.09 -11.56
C SER A 79 -5.69 4.24 -11.02
N LEU A 80 -6.54 4.81 -10.16
CA LEU A 80 -7.77 4.13 -9.67
C LEU A 80 -8.75 3.84 -10.81
N ILE A 81 -8.95 4.80 -11.73
CA ILE A 81 -9.79 4.62 -12.91
C ILE A 81 -9.24 3.50 -13.82
N PHE A 82 -7.92 3.43 -14.05
CA PHE A 82 -7.33 2.33 -14.84
C PHE A 82 -7.42 0.98 -14.13
N ALA A 83 -7.24 0.91 -12.81
CA ALA A 83 -7.47 -0.31 -12.04
C ALA A 83 -8.91 -0.83 -12.24
N ALA A 84 -9.89 0.07 -12.15
CA ALA A 84 -11.30 -0.24 -12.35
C ALA A 84 -11.60 -0.70 -13.78
N MET A 85 -11.13 0.05 -14.80
CA MET A 85 -11.34 -0.31 -16.22
C MET A 85 -10.76 -1.68 -16.56
N LEU A 86 -9.56 -2.00 -16.07
CA LEU A 86 -8.94 -3.32 -16.28
C LEU A 86 -9.76 -4.45 -15.64
N ARG A 87 -10.37 -4.22 -14.46
CA ARG A 87 -11.26 -5.19 -13.80
C ARG A 87 -12.55 -5.40 -14.59
N VAL A 88 -13.17 -4.34 -15.10
CA VAL A 88 -14.37 -4.43 -15.96
C VAL A 88 -14.03 -5.21 -17.24
N GLN A 89 -13.00 -4.80 -17.98
CA GLN A 89 -12.57 -5.50 -19.19
C GLN A 89 -12.29 -6.99 -18.92
N LYS A 90 -11.62 -7.32 -17.81
CA LYS A 90 -11.29 -8.71 -17.49
C LYS A 90 -12.50 -9.54 -17.03
N ALA A 91 -13.56 -8.90 -16.52
CA ALA A 91 -14.82 -9.55 -16.21
C ALA A 91 -15.63 -9.84 -17.50
N GLU A 92 -15.65 -8.89 -18.44
CA GLU A 92 -16.27 -9.05 -19.76
C GLU A 92 -15.60 -10.16 -20.57
N GLU A 93 -14.26 -10.20 -20.63
CA GLU A 93 -13.47 -11.29 -21.25
C GLU A 93 -13.79 -12.68 -20.68
N ARG A 94 -14.27 -12.74 -19.43
CA ARG A 94 -14.64 -13.98 -18.73
C ARG A 94 -16.15 -14.26 -18.77
N GLY A 95 -16.95 -13.40 -19.40
CA GLY A 95 -18.40 -13.56 -19.54
C GLY A 95 -19.20 -13.27 -18.26
N PHE A 96 -18.65 -12.53 -17.29
CA PHE A 96 -19.36 -12.19 -16.04
C PHE A 96 -20.40 -11.07 -16.18
N GLY A 97 -20.54 -10.50 -17.39
CA GLY A 97 -21.45 -9.38 -17.67
C GLY A 97 -20.81 -8.01 -17.45
N GLU A 98 -21.56 -6.97 -17.76
CA GLU A 98 -21.13 -5.57 -17.60
C GLU A 98 -20.98 -5.24 -16.10
N LEU A 99 -19.78 -4.80 -15.72
CA LEU A 99 -19.50 -4.32 -14.37
C LEU A 99 -19.52 -2.80 -14.31
N ASP A 100 -20.16 -2.27 -13.27
CA ASP A 100 -20.19 -0.84 -12.97
C ASP A 100 -18.78 -0.33 -12.64
N VAL A 101 -18.24 0.51 -13.54
CA VAL A 101 -16.90 1.10 -13.40
C VAL A 101 -16.76 1.89 -12.11
N GLN A 102 -17.78 2.65 -11.69
CA GLN A 102 -17.71 3.46 -10.47
C GLN A 102 -17.61 2.56 -9.24
N LYS A 103 -18.37 1.46 -9.18
CA LYS A 103 -18.22 0.48 -8.08
C LYS A 103 -16.84 -0.16 -8.04
N GLN A 104 -16.20 -0.36 -9.20
CA GLN A 104 -14.82 -0.86 -9.25
C GLN A 104 -13.78 0.19 -8.82
N VAL A 105 -14.04 1.49 -9.06
CA VAL A 105 -13.25 2.61 -8.49
C VAL A 105 -13.40 2.67 -6.98
N ASP A 106 -14.63 2.60 -6.46
CA ASP A 106 -14.91 2.63 -5.01
C ASP A 106 -14.24 1.45 -4.28
N HIS A 107 -14.22 0.27 -4.91
CA HIS A 107 -13.48 -0.89 -4.42
C HIS A 107 -11.96 -0.67 -4.44
N ALA A 108 -11.43 -0.15 -5.55
CA ALA A 108 -10.00 0.19 -5.68
C ALA A 108 -9.55 1.24 -4.64
N ILE A 109 -10.39 2.22 -4.31
CA ILE A 109 -10.14 3.19 -3.22
C ILE A 109 -10.04 2.48 -1.86
N THR A 110 -10.92 1.52 -1.60
CA THR A 110 -10.95 0.74 -0.35
C THR A 110 -9.68 -0.11 -0.18
N GLU A 111 -9.18 -0.70 -1.28
CA GLU A 111 -7.95 -1.50 -1.29
C GLU A 111 -6.68 -0.64 -1.27
N MET A 112 -6.75 0.58 -1.80
CA MET A 112 -5.66 1.56 -1.80
C MET A 112 -5.34 2.05 -0.38
N GLU A 113 -6.34 2.25 0.48
CA GLU A 113 -6.16 2.85 1.81
C GLU A 113 -5.09 2.16 2.69
N PRO A 114 -5.12 0.83 2.94
CA PRO A 114 -4.09 0.18 3.76
C PRO A 114 -2.68 0.27 3.15
N ILE A 115 -2.57 0.24 1.81
CA ILE A 115 -1.27 0.36 1.10
C ILE A 115 -0.72 1.79 1.24
N MET A 116 -1.59 2.78 1.17
CA MET A 116 -1.23 4.19 1.31
C MET A 116 -0.75 4.51 2.73
N LEU A 117 -1.35 3.89 3.76
CA LEU A 117 -0.89 4.02 5.14
C LEU A 117 0.52 3.44 5.34
N GLU A 118 0.82 2.27 4.76
CA GLU A 118 2.17 1.68 4.80
C GLU A 118 3.23 2.60 4.15
N TYR A 119 2.95 3.20 2.99
CA TYR A 119 3.85 4.22 2.42
C TYR A 119 4.05 5.42 3.36
N VAL A 120 2.97 5.94 3.96
CA VAL A 120 3.04 7.09 4.88
C VAL A 120 3.87 6.77 6.13
N ASP A 121 3.76 5.55 6.67
CA ASP A 121 4.54 5.13 7.84
C ASP A 121 6.02 4.89 7.49
N ARG A 122 6.32 4.37 6.31
CA ARG A 122 7.70 4.35 5.78
C ARG A 122 8.26 5.76 5.61
N PHE A 123 7.54 6.67 4.97
CA PHE A 123 7.94 8.07 4.79
C PHE A 123 8.28 8.77 6.13
N ARG A 124 7.46 8.53 7.16
CA ARG A 124 7.74 9.01 8.54
C ARG A 124 9.01 8.40 9.12
N ALA A 125 9.20 7.08 8.99
CA ALA A 125 10.37 6.38 9.50
C ALA A 125 11.67 6.85 8.82
N ASN A 126 11.65 6.99 7.48
CA ASN A 126 12.78 7.47 6.69
C ASN A 126 13.14 8.91 7.08
N PHE A 127 12.16 9.80 7.19
CA PHE A 127 12.40 11.19 7.57
C PHE A 127 12.95 11.32 8.98
N ALA A 128 12.44 10.53 9.93
CA ALA A 128 12.96 10.49 11.30
C ALA A 128 14.41 9.97 11.38
N ALA A 129 14.80 9.06 10.47
CA ALA A 129 16.15 8.48 10.44
C ALA A 129 17.18 9.30 9.64
N GLN A 130 16.76 9.96 8.56
CA GLN A 130 17.65 10.53 7.53
C GLN A 130 17.38 12.01 7.19
N GLY A 131 16.29 12.60 7.70
CA GLY A 131 15.88 13.97 7.35
C GLY A 131 15.23 14.10 5.97
N SER A 132 15.00 12.99 5.27
CA SER A 132 14.28 12.91 4.00
C SER A 132 13.35 11.70 3.99
N PHE A 133 12.18 11.84 3.37
CA PHE A 133 11.13 10.82 3.42
C PHE A 133 11.27 9.75 2.32
N MET A 134 11.92 10.09 1.22
CA MET A 134 12.18 9.19 0.07
C MET A 134 13.66 8.84 -0.09
N ASP A 135 14.60 9.70 0.30
CA ASP A 135 16.02 9.36 0.13
C ASP A 135 16.38 8.16 1.00
N GLY A 136 16.91 7.12 0.38
CA GLY A 136 17.20 5.83 1.01
C GLY A 136 16.05 4.82 0.99
N ASP A 137 14.81 5.20 0.69
CA ASP A 137 13.70 4.25 0.52
C ASP A 137 13.66 3.68 -0.89
N GLN A 138 14.53 2.69 -1.12
CA GLN A 138 14.68 2.06 -2.43
C GLN A 138 13.35 1.53 -3.00
N MET A 139 12.46 1.00 -2.16
CA MET A 139 11.16 0.50 -2.60
C MET A 139 10.27 1.65 -3.08
N SER A 140 10.08 2.69 -2.26
CA SER A 140 9.24 3.83 -2.64
C SER A 140 9.78 4.58 -3.86
N MET A 141 11.10 4.70 -3.99
CA MET A 141 11.75 5.29 -5.17
C MET A 141 11.56 4.43 -6.45
N GLN A 142 11.72 3.11 -6.35
CA GLN A 142 11.50 2.19 -7.48
C GLN A 142 10.03 2.19 -7.92
N ASP A 143 9.11 2.08 -6.96
CA ASP A 143 7.68 2.12 -7.23
C ASP A 143 7.27 3.45 -7.88
N TYR A 144 7.83 4.59 -7.43
CA TYR A 144 7.58 5.90 -8.05
C TYR A 144 8.01 5.94 -9.52
N SER A 145 9.19 5.39 -9.83
CA SER A 145 9.71 5.31 -11.20
C SER A 145 8.83 4.42 -12.09
N LEU A 146 8.43 3.24 -11.59
CA LEU A 146 7.56 2.31 -12.30
C LEU A 146 6.16 2.91 -12.55
N CYS A 147 5.61 3.61 -11.57
CA CYS A 147 4.31 4.27 -11.70
C CYS A 147 4.34 5.43 -12.71
N ALA A 148 5.47 6.13 -12.84
CA ALA A 148 5.66 7.13 -13.89
C ALA A 148 5.73 6.49 -15.30
N GLU A 149 6.47 5.39 -15.45
CA GLU A 149 6.58 4.63 -16.71
C GLU A 149 5.25 3.99 -17.14
N MET A 150 4.54 3.34 -16.21
CA MET A 150 3.20 2.81 -16.46
C MET A 150 2.26 3.92 -16.96
N ARG A 151 2.33 5.11 -16.35
CA ARG A 151 1.49 6.25 -16.73
C ARG A 151 1.77 6.75 -18.15
N SER A 152 3.03 6.91 -18.56
CA SER A 152 3.36 7.38 -19.92
C SER A 152 2.91 6.39 -20.99
N VAL A 153 3.10 5.08 -20.76
CA VAL A 153 2.64 4.01 -21.65
C VAL A 153 1.13 4.06 -21.91
N VAL A 154 0.32 4.40 -20.89
CA VAL A 154 -1.14 4.39 -20.99
C VAL A 154 -1.74 5.73 -21.43
N LEU A 155 -1.10 6.85 -21.11
CA LEU A 155 -1.62 8.18 -21.42
C LEU A 155 -1.05 8.81 -22.69
N GLY A 156 0.05 8.27 -23.23
CA GLY A 156 0.77 8.88 -24.36
C GLY A 156 1.42 10.22 -23.99
N GLU A 157 1.80 10.38 -22.72
CA GLU A 157 2.56 11.51 -22.15
C GLU A 157 4.08 11.31 -22.32
#